data_AF-A0A3L6RPW6-F1
#
_entry.id   AF-A0A3L6RPW6-F1
#
_cell.length_a   1.000
_cell.length_b   1.000
_cell.length_c   1.000
_cell.angle_alpha   90.00
_cell.angle_beta   90.00
_cell.angle_gamma   90.00
#
_symmetry.space_group_name_H-M   'P 1'
#
loop_
_entity.id
_entity.type
_entity.pdbx_description
1 polymer ?
#
loop_
_entity_poly.entity_id
_entity_poly.type
_entity_poly.pdbx_seq_one_letter_code
_entity_poly.pdbx_strand_id
1 'polypeptide(L)'
;MQLRFGHLSILFFLLLAASPCSPQEREHDVAGALHESFLRCIASVSPAIADPSRLVHSPSEPSYPSLLNATIQNLRFASPRTPRPALLLTPATAAEVQACVASCRRHGLTVRARSGGHDYEGLSYCSVLPRAAGARSFAVVDVAALRNWQRVAHALPDDLFVKAATEPKLYAAGKRHPLVVFKSLFLGNCSGMVAEMSTHLRELGVKPGDCRDMSWIQSMLYFYGYTNGQPAEVLFDRTLQPKDYYKIKLDYLTYPIPAAGLAGLLNQIVEDRGGSIDIDPQGGAMGATPESATPYAHRRGYLYNVQYFVKWGGAANVSYEDGHLGWVRGVHGFMAPYASSRPRAAYINFRDLDLGRNVEGETSYEAARAWGEMYFRGNFRRLAMVKGEVDPEQVFWSEQSIPPLVVADAGEKQSESGLVSDS
;
A
#
# COMPACT_ATOMS: atom_id res chain seq x y z
N MET A 1 59.13 61.65 -26.56
CA MET A 1 59.47 60.86 -25.37
C MET A 1 59.47 59.39 -25.79
N GLN A 2 60.65 58.83 -26.01
CA GLN A 2 60.84 57.41 -26.34
C GLN A 2 60.66 56.55 -25.09
N LEU A 3 60.07 55.37 -25.23
CA LEU A 3 60.38 54.19 -24.44
C LEU A 3 60.09 52.94 -25.30
N ARG A 4 61.09 52.05 -25.35
CA ARG A 4 61.15 50.77 -26.08
C ARG A 4 60.80 49.59 -25.15
N PHE A 5 60.80 48.40 -25.77
CA PHE A 5 60.79 47.02 -25.25
C PHE A 5 59.38 46.40 -25.20
N GLY A 6 59.14 45.18 -25.68
CA GLY A 6 60.00 44.12 -26.22
C GLY A 6 59.16 42.83 -26.33
N HIS A 7 59.55 41.94 -27.24
CA HIS A 7 59.03 40.59 -27.56
C HIS A 7 58.14 39.86 -26.53
N LEU A 8 57.06 39.21 -26.99
CA LEU A 8 56.80 37.79 -26.64
C LEU A 8 55.79 37.07 -27.56
N SER A 9 56.28 35.95 -28.08
CA SER A 9 55.71 34.70 -28.60
C SER A 9 54.19 34.52 -28.86
N ILE A 10 53.93 34.06 -30.09
CA ILE A 10 52.73 33.33 -30.52
C ILE A 10 52.67 31.99 -29.75
N LEU A 11 51.62 31.77 -28.97
CA LEU A 11 51.27 30.47 -28.39
C LEU A 11 49.79 30.17 -28.70
N PHE A 12 49.61 29.24 -29.63
CA PHE A 12 48.35 28.55 -29.92
C PHE A 12 48.00 27.69 -28.70
N PHE A 13 46.94 28.02 -27.96
CA PHE A 13 46.33 27.09 -27.01
C PHE A 13 44.97 26.64 -27.55
N LEU A 14 44.92 25.35 -27.92
CA LEU A 14 43.70 24.59 -28.15
C LEU A 14 42.85 24.63 -26.88
N LEU A 15 41.72 25.35 -26.92
CA LEU A 15 40.63 25.18 -25.98
C LEU A 15 39.99 23.82 -26.25
N LEU A 16 40.41 22.80 -25.50
CA LEU A 16 39.59 21.62 -25.25
C LEU A 16 38.34 22.09 -24.52
N ALA A 17 37.22 22.14 -25.22
CA ALA A 17 35.91 22.29 -24.63
C ALA A 17 35.65 21.05 -23.75
N ALA A 18 35.97 21.14 -22.46
CA ALA A 18 35.33 20.32 -21.46
C ALA A 18 33.88 20.81 -21.34
N SER A 19 32.97 20.20 -22.10
CA SER A 19 31.54 20.39 -21.89
C SER A 19 31.23 20.07 -20.42
N PRO A 20 30.57 20.96 -19.67
CA PRO A 20 30.08 20.61 -18.34
C PRO A 20 29.02 19.53 -18.50
N CYS A 21 29.38 18.31 -18.12
CA CYS A 21 28.52 17.13 -18.15
C CYS A 21 27.18 17.45 -17.47
N SER A 22 26.09 17.24 -18.21
CA SER A 22 24.72 17.48 -17.74
C SER A 22 24.45 16.67 -16.47
N PRO A 23 23.66 17.16 -15.49
CA PRO A 23 23.21 16.35 -14.35
C PRO A 23 22.57 15.02 -14.79
N GLN A 24 21.93 15.02 -15.96
CA GLN A 24 21.29 13.85 -16.56
C GLN A 24 22.30 12.84 -17.12
N GLU A 25 23.44 13.30 -17.66
CA GLU A 25 24.53 12.43 -18.12
C GLU A 25 25.27 11.79 -16.92
N ARG A 26 25.49 12.55 -15.85
CA ARG A 26 26.07 12.03 -14.59
C ARG A 26 25.18 11.01 -13.90
N GLU A 27 23.86 11.20 -13.87
CA GLU A 27 22.92 10.18 -13.36
C GLU A 27 22.89 8.92 -14.25
N HIS A 28 23.00 9.09 -15.59
CA HIS A 28 23.09 7.98 -16.53
C HIS A 28 24.35 7.13 -16.33
N ASP A 29 25.52 7.74 -16.15
CA ASP A 29 26.79 7.05 -15.94
C ASP A 29 26.82 6.26 -14.62
N VAL A 30 26.24 6.83 -13.55
CA VAL A 30 26.13 6.16 -12.25
C VAL A 30 25.15 4.98 -12.28
N ALA A 31 24.02 5.13 -12.98
CA ALA A 31 23.04 4.05 -13.14
C ALA A 31 23.60 2.88 -13.96
N GLY A 32 24.33 3.16 -15.05
CA GLY A 32 25.02 2.14 -15.86
C GLY A 32 26.08 1.39 -15.06
N ALA A 33 26.92 2.10 -14.29
CA ALA A 33 27.92 1.48 -13.43
C ALA A 33 27.31 0.58 -12.33
N LEU A 34 26.19 1.01 -11.72
CA LEU A 34 25.45 0.20 -10.75
C LEU A 34 24.94 -1.09 -11.40
N HIS A 35 24.29 -0.99 -12.56
CA HIS A 35 23.74 -2.13 -13.30
C HIS A 35 24.81 -3.20 -13.58
N GLU A 36 25.95 -2.82 -14.17
CA GLU A 36 27.06 -3.74 -14.48
C GLU A 36 27.70 -4.36 -13.22
N SER A 37 27.82 -3.58 -12.14
CA SER A 37 28.32 -4.12 -10.87
C SER A 37 27.34 -5.14 -10.27
N PHE A 38 26.03 -4.89 -10.42
CA PHE A 38 24.96 -5.74 -9.88
C PHE A 38 24.84 -7.06 -10.64
N LEU A 39 24.95 -7.03 -11.97
CA LEU A 39 25.01 -8.23 -12.81
C LEU A 39 26.15 -9.16 -12.39
N ARG A 40 27.36 -8.60 -12.21
CA ARG A 40 28.54 -9.35 -11.74
C ARG A 40 28.33 -9.90 -10.33
N CYS A 41 27.67 -9.14 -9.46
CA CYS A 41 27.34 -9.62 -8.11
C CYS A 41 26.38 -10.82 -8.16
N ILE A 42 25.35 -10.80 -9.00
CA ILE A 42 24.42 -11.92 -9.14
C ILE A 42 25.11 -13.16 -9.68
N ALA A 43 25.94 -13.02 -10.73
CA ALA A 43 26.73 -14.12 -11.25
C ALA A 43 27.67 -14.73 -10.18
N SER A 44 28.22 -13.89 -9.29
CA SER A 44 29.04 -14.33 -8.15
C SER A 44 28.22 -15.03 -7.06
N VAL A 45 27.03 -14.53 -6.73
CA VAL A 45 26.20 -15.08 -5.65
C VAL A 45 25.56 -16.41 -6.06
N SER A 46 25.16 -16.53 -7.34
CA SER A 46 24.52 -17.73 -7.85
C SER A 46 25.00 -18.05 -9.28
N PRO A 47 26.14 -18.77 -9.42
CA PRO A 47 26.70 -19.14 -10.73
C PRO A 47 25.77 -19.98 -11.62
N ALA A 48 24.75 -20.62 -11.04
CA ALA A 48 23.72 -21.36 -11.77
C ALA A 48 22.80 -20.47 -12.62
N ILE A 49 22.79 -19.15 -12.38
CA ILE A 49 22.04 -18.19 -13.20
C ILE A 49 22.89 -17.88 -14.43
N ALA A 50 22.60 -18.59 -15.54
CA ALA A 50 23.36 -18.50 -16.77
C ALA A 50 23.34 -17.10 -17.41
N ASP A 51 22.24 -16.36 -17.24
CA ASP A 51 22.09 -15.00 -17.79
C ASP A 51 21.43 -14.07 -16.77
N PRO A 52 22.23 -13.27 -16.02
CA PRO A 52 21.73 -12.24 -15.13
C PRO A 52 21.14 -11.01 -15.86
N SER A 53 21.35 -10.82 -17.16
CA SER A 53 20.82 -9.62 -17.84
C SER A 53 19.29 -9.67 -17.97
N ARG A 54 18.69 -10.86 -18.07
CA ARG A 54 17.22 -11.00 -18.14
C ARG A 54 16.48 -10.54 -16.88
N LEU A 55 17.16 -10.51 -15.74
CA LEU A 55 16.53 -10.32 -14.44
C LEU A 55 16.82 -8.95 -13.83
N VAL A 56 17.80 -8.20 -14.34
CA VAL A 56 18.16 -6.87 -13.84
C VAL A 56 17.84 -5.87 -14.94
N HIS A 57 16.96 -4.92 -14.66
CA HIS A 57 16.57 -3.88 -15.62
C HIS A 57 16.91 -2.50 -15.05
N SER A 58 17.66 -1.71 -15.81
CA SER A 58 18.08 -0.36 -15.45
C SER A 58 17.19 0.72 -16.09
N PRO A 59 17.04 1.91 -15.48
CA PRO A 59 16.33 3.03 -16.10
C PRO A 59 16.87 3.46 -17.48
N SER A 60 18.11 3.10 -17.82
CA SER A 60 18.71 3.34 -19.13
C SER A 60 18.18 2.45 -20.24
N GLU A 61 17.53 1.33 -19.92
CA GLU A 61 17.00 0.40 -20.91
C GLU A 61 15.66 0.87 -21.49
N PRO A 62 15.43 0.70 -22.81
CA PRO A 62 14.15 1.05 -23.43
C PRO A 62 12.94 0.26 -22.90
N SER A 63 13.15 -0.96 -22.39
CA SER A 63 12.12 -1.83 -21.80
C SER A 63 11.69 -1.40 -20.39
N TYR A 64 12.52 -0.62 -19.68
CA TYR A 64 12.29 -0.32 -18.28
C TYR A 64 10.96 0.41 -18.01
N PRO A 65 10.55 1.44 -18.77
CA PRO A 65 9.29 2.14 -18.49
C PRO A 65 8.05 1.23 -18.63
N SER A 66 8.02 0.32 -19.61
CA SER A 66 6.88 -0.57 -19.81
C SER A 66 6.82 -1.63 -18.71
N LEU A 67 7.95 -2.19 -18.31
CA LEU A 67 8.05 -3.14 -17.20
C LEU A 67 7.67 -2.53 -15.85
N LEU A 68 8.12 -1.29 -15.59
CA LEU A 68 7.76 -0.56 -14.38
C LEU A 68 6.25 -0.26 -14.37
N ASN A 69 5.69 0.24 -15.47
CA ASN A 69 4.29 0.66 -15.53
C ASN A 69 3.28 -0.50 -15.61
N ALA A 70 3.72 -1.72 -15.97
CA ALA A 70 2.85 -2.86 -16.21
C ALA A 70 1.87 -3.14 -15.05
N THR A 71 2.35 -3.09 -13.81
CA THR A 71 1.55 -3.41 -12.60
C THR A 71 1.33 -2.21 -11.68
N ILE A 72 1.67 -0.99 -12.09
CA ILE A 72 1.26 0.21 -11.32
C ILE A 72 -0.26 0.36 -11.43
N GLN A 73 -0.95 0.24 -10.30
CA GLN A 73 -2.41 0.36 -10.24
C GLN A 73 -2.85 1.79 -9.89
N ASN A 74 -2.15 2.45 -8.97
CA ASN A 74 -2.44 3.83 -8.59
C ASN A 74 -1.63 4.81 -9.44
N LEU A 75 -2.29 5.48 -10.38
CA LEU A 75 -1.65 6.36 -11.35
C LEU A 75 -1.06 7.64 -10.73
N ARG A 76 -1.41 8.00 -9.49
CA ARG A 76 -0.77 9.11 -8.75
C ARG A 76 0.75 8.95 -8.69
N PHE A 77 1.21 7.71 -8.64
CA PHE A 77 2.61 7.35 -8.51
C PHE A 77 3.25 6.93 -9.85
N ALA A 78 2.52 7.02 -10.97
CA ALA A 78 3.04 6.73 -12.31
C ALA A 78 3.77 7.94 -12.96
N SER A 79 3.74 9.11 -12.33
CA SER A 79 4.35 10.34 -12.84
C SER A 79 5.88 10.21 -12.99
N PRO A 80 6.50 10.82 -14.02
CA PRO A 80 7.96 10.93 -14.12
C PRO A 80 8.63 11.64 -12.96
N ARG A 81 7.88 12.46 -12.19
CA ARG A 81 8.39 13.16 -11.00
C ARG A 81 8.47 12.26 -9.76
N THR A 82 7.81 11.10 -9.79
CA THR A 82 7.86 10.14 -8.68
C THR A 82 9.24 9.46 -8.68
N PRO A 83 9.95 9.40 -7.53
CA PRO A 83 11.21 8.67 -7.41
C PRO A 83 11.07 7.22 -7.89
N ARG A 84 11.90 6.85 -8.87
CA ARG A 84 11.91 5.52 -9.50
C ARG A 84 12.95 4.60 -8.86
N PRO A 85 12.73 3.27 -8.93
CA PRO A 85 13.72 2.30 -8.49
C PRO A 85 15.05 2.46 -9.24
N ALA A 86 16.17 2.32 -8.54
CA ALA A 86 17.48 2.33 -9.17
C ALA A 86 17.68 1.11 -10.10
N LEU A 87 17.07 -0.02 -9.74
CA LEU A 87 17.00 -1.24 -10.53
C LEU A 87 15.61 -1.88 -10.38
N LEU A 88 15.09 -2.48 -11.44
CA LEU A 88 13.93 -3.37 -11.42
C LEU A 88 14.41 -4.80 -11.59
N LEU A 89 14.05 -5.69 -10.66
CA LEU A 89 14.50 -7.07 -10.62
C LEU A 89 13.33 -8.02 -10.89
N THR A 90 13.46 -8.92 -11.86
CA THR A 90 12.39 -9.86 -12.28
C THR A 90 12.81 -11.33 -12.12
N PRO A 91 13.02 -11.81 -10.88
CA PRO A 91 13.39 -13.20 -10.64
C PRO A 91 12.23 -14.16 -10.91
N ALA A 92 12.53 -15.32 -11.49
CA ALA A 92 11.57 -16.38 -11.80
C ALA A 92 11.65 -17.56 -10.82
N THR A 93 12.71 -17.66 -10.01
CA THR A 93 12.95 -18.77 -9.10
C THR A 93 13.34 -18.28 -7.71
N ALA A 94 13.19 -19.14 -6.69
CA ALA A 94 13.62 -18.82 -5.33
C ALA A 94 15.12 -18.53 -5.24
N ALA A 95 15.94 -19.23 -6.01
CA ALA A 95 17.38 -19.01 -6.09
C ALA A 95 17.71 -17.61 -6.66
N GLU A 96 16.97 -17.16 -7.68
CA GLU A 96 17.11 -15.80 -8.21
C GLU A 96 16.66 -14.74 -7.21
N VAL A 97 15.58 -14.98 -6.45
CA VAL A 97 15.17 -14.07 -5.36
C VAL A 97 16.28 -13.95 -4.32
N GLN A 98 16.87 -15.07 -3.89
CA GLN A 98 17.99 -15.08 -2.95
C GLN A 98 19.19 -14.30 -3.50
N ALA A 99 19.55 -14.51 -4.77
CA ALA A 99 20.66 -13.82 -5.42
C ALA A 99 20.42 -12.31 -5.53
N CYS A 100 19.20 -11.89 -5.88
CA CYS A 100 18.78 -10.50 -5.92
C CYS A 100 18.88 -9.83 -4.54
N VAL A 101 18.29 -10.44 -3.51
CA VAL A 101 18.29 -9.88 -2.14
C VAL A 101 19.72 -9.79 -1.58
N ALA A 102 20.54 -10.83 -1.78
CA ALA A 102 21.93 -10.81 -1.35
C ALA A 102 22.75 -9.73 -2.08
N SER A 103 22.49 -9.53 -3.38
CA SER A 103 23.15 -8.48 -4.16
C SER A 103 22.69 -7.10 -3.73
N CYS A 104 21.39 -6.89 -3.47
CA CYS A 104 20.88 -5.65 -2.90
C CYS A 104 21.59 -5.31 -1.58
N ARG A 105 21.72 -6.28 -0.67
CA ARG A 105 22.44 -6.09 0.59
C ARG A 105 23.89 -5.68 0.37
N ARG A 106 24.63 -6.36 -0.52
CA ARG A 106 26.04 -6.05 -0.85
C ARG A 106 26.23 -4.66 -1.46
N HIS A 107 25.27 -4.20 -2.26
CA HIS A 107 25.27 -2.87 -2.87
C HIS A 107 24.62 -1.79 -1.98
N GLY A 108 24.16 -2.17 -0.79
CA GLY A 108 23.48 -1.26 0.12
C GLY A 108 22.16 -0.72 -0.44
N LEU A 109 21.47 -1.48 -1.27
CA LEU A 109 20.13 -1.16 -1.77
C LEU A 109 19.08 -1.73 -0.83
N THR A 110 18.04 -0.95 -0.53
CA THR A 110 16.84 -1.47 0.14
C THR A 110 15.95 -2.20 -0.85
N VAL A 111 15.19 -3.19 -0.36
CA VAL A 111 14.36 -4.07 -1.17
C VAL A 111 12.88 -3.72 -1.02
N ARG A 112 12.19 -3.50 -2.14
CA ARG A 112 10.72 -3.43 -2.23
C ARG A 112 10.19 -4.62 -2.99
N ALA A 113 9.29 -5.38 -2.38
CA ALA A 113 8.60 -6.46 -3.08
C ALA A 113 7.35 -5.92 -3.79
N ARG A 114 7.17 -6.30 -5.06
CA ARG A 114 5.99 -5.99 -5.85
C ARG A 114 5.37 -7.26 -6.40
N SER A 115 4.07 -7.41 -6.22
CA SER A 115 3.29 -8.52 -6.79
C SER A 115 2.18 -7.98 -7.70
N GLY A 116 0.98 -7.71 -7.16
CA GLY A 116 -0.13 -7.11 -7.93
C GLY A 116 -0.06 -5.59 -8.11
N GLY A 117 0.79 -4.90 -7.34
CA GLY A 117 1.01 -3.45 -7.42
C GLY A 117 -0.15 -2.58 -6.94
N HIS A 118 -0.99 -3.11 -6.05
CA HIS A 118 -2.13 -2.41 -5.43
C HIS A 118 -1.77 -1.64 -4.14
N ASP A 119 -0.48 -1.38 -3.85
CA ASP A 119 -0.13 -0.56 -2.68
C ASP A 119 -0.70 0.86 -2.85
N TYR A 120 -1.55 1.27 -1.92
CA TYR A 120 -2.31 2.52 -2.03
C TYR A 120 -1.46 3.79 -1.99
N GLU A 121 -0.22 3.67 -1.50
CA GLU A 121 0.76 4.76 -1.45
C GLU A 121 1.96 4.48 -2.35
N GLY A 122 1.84 3.50 -3.25
CA GLY A 122 2.85 3.14 -4.23
C GLY A 122 4.13 2.54 -3.65
N LEU A 123 4.20 2.22 -2.35
CA LEU A 123 5.45 1.85 -1.67
C LEU A 123 6.06 0.51 -2.14
N SER A 124 5.34 -0.23 -2.98
CA SER A 124 5.86 -1.43 -3.66
C SER A 124 6.64 -1.11 -4.95
N TYR A 125 6.58 0.11 -5.47
CA TYR A 125 7.23 0.51 -6.73
C TYR A 125 7.78 1.95 -6.77
N CYS A 126 7.55 2.76 -5.74
CA CYS A 126 8.16 4.09 -5.59
C CYS A 126 8.60 4.38 -4.15
N SER A 127 9.42 5.42 -3.99
CA SER A 127 9.65 6.10 -2.72
C SER A 127 9.01 7.49 -2.76
N VAL A 128 8.50 7.97 -1.63
CA VAL A 128 7.87 9.30 -1.52
C VAL A 128 8.80 10.38 -0.96
N LEU A 129 10.07 10.05 -0.67
CA LEU A 129 11.06 11.02 -0.18
C LEU A 129 11.72 11.75 -1.36
N PRO A 130 11.91 13.08 -1.28
CA PRO A 130 12.71 13.81 -2.27
C PRO A 130 14.16 13.30 -2.28
N ARG A 131 14.70 13.05 -3.47
CA ARG A 131 16.09 12.54 -3.67
C ARG A 131 17.17 13.40 -3.01
N ALA A 132 16.87 14.67 -2.73
CA ALA A 132 17.74 15.63 -2.05
C ALA A 132 17.88 15.41 -0.52
N ALA A 133 17.13 14.49 0.08
CA ALA A 133 17.14 14.23 1.53
C ALA A 133 17.95 12.98 1.95
N GLY A 134 18.83 12.45 1.08
CA GLY A 134 19.74 11.35 1.44
C GLY A 134 19.13 9.94 1.45
N ALA A 135 17.93 9.76 0.88
CA ALA A 135 17.29 8.44 0.77
C ALA A 135 18.14 7.47 -0.08
N ARG A 136 18.38 6.25 0.42
CA ARG A 136 19.14 5.23 -0.30
C ARG A 136 18.39 4.78 -1.55
N SER A 137 19.13 4.55 -2.63
CA SER A 137 18.64 3.89 -3.83
C SER A 137 17.96 2.56 -3.47
N PHE A 138 16.73 2.36 -3.92
CA PHE A 138 15.97 1.13 -3.68
C PHE A 138 15.78 0.34 -4.97
N ALA A 139 15.72 -0.99 -4.85
CA ALA A 139 15.40 -1.90 -5.95
C ALA A 139 14.03 -2.55 -5.73
N VAL A 140 13.27 -2.72 -6.80
CA VAL A 140 11.98 -3.42 -6.77
C VAL A 140 12.18 -4.85 -7.25
N VAL A 141 11.81 -5.83 -6.44
CA VAL A 141 11.75 -7.25 -6.81
C VAL A 141 10.31 -7.56 -7.20
N ASP A 142 10.09 -7.79 -8.50
CA ASP A 142 8.80 -8.18 -9.07
C ASP A 142 8.63 -9.70 -8.95
N VAL A 143 7.71 -10.11 -8.07
CA VAL A 143 7.37 -11.50 -7.77
C VAL A 143 5.95 -11.80 -8.26
N ALA A 144 5.78 -11.88 -9.57
CA ALA A 144 4.51 -12.20 -10.23
C ALA A 144 4.21 -13.71 -10.39
N ALA A 145 4.96 -14.59 -9.72
CA ALA A 145 4.78 -16.05 -9.76
C ALA A 145 4.88 -16.69 -8.36
N LEU A 146 3.82 -16.57 -7.55
CA LEU A 146 3.60 -17.38 -6.32
C LEU A 146 2.10 -17.37 -5.98
N ARG A 147 1.30 -18.07 -6.80
CA ARG A 147 -0.17 -18.15 -6.70
C ARG A 147 -0.60 -19.49 -6.09
N ASN A 148 -0.34 -19.68 -4.78
CA ASN A 148 -0.93 -20.81 -4.05
C ASN A 148 -1.27 -20.54 -2.56
N TRP A 149 -1.42 -19.25 -2.19
CA TRP A 149 -1.76 -18.85 -0.82
C TRP A 149 -3.27 -18.77 -0.52
N GLN A 150 -4.14 -18.86 -1.54
CA GLN A 150 -5.60 -18.65 -1.41
C GLN A 150 -6.39 -19.73 -0.64
N ARG A 151 -5.73 -20.70 0.00
CA ARG A 151 -6.37 -21.94 0.47
C ARG A 151 -6.89 -21.93 1.92
N VAL A 152 -6.85 -20.81 2.64
CA VAL A 152 -7.05 -20.84 4.11
C VAL A 152 -8.02 -19.77 4.66
N ALA A 153 -8.84 -19.12 3.84
CA ALA A 153 -9.83 -18.11 4.29
C ALA A 153 -11.06 -18.67 5.07
N HIS A 154 -10.99 -19.93 5.49
CA HIS A 154 -12.05 -20.87 5.89
C HIS A 154 -12.55 -20.81 7.36
N ALA A 155 -12.70 -19.65 8.00
CA ALA A 155 -12.97 -19.67 9.44
C ALA A 155 -14.05 -18.74 10.00
N LEU A 156 -14.85 -18.02 9.20
CA LEU A 156 -16.13 -17.42 9.65
C LEU A 156 -17.22 -18.52 9.74
N PRO A 157 -18.41 -18.31 10.34
CA PRO A 157 -19.52 -19.20 10.02
C PRO A 157 -19.68 -19.22 8.50
N ASP A 158 -19.66 -20.43 7.95
CA ASP A 158 -19.66 -20.83 6.53
C ASP A 158 -20.51 -19.99 5.58
N ASP A 159 -21.48 -19.20 6.06
CA ASP A 159 -22.73 -18.99 5.35
C ASP A 159 -23.06 -17.51 5.06
N LEU A 160 -22.22 -16.54 5.43
CA LEU A 160 -22.64 -15.14 5.29
C LEU A 160 -21.50 -14.10 5.21
N PHE A 161 -21.53 -13.28 4.15
CA PHE A 161 -20.76 -12.07 3.93
C PHE A 161 -21.67 -10.94 3.40
N VAL A 162 -21.73 -9.79 4.06
CA VAL A 162 -22.52 -8.63 3.59
C VAL A 162 -21.60 -7.43 3.43
N LYS A 163 -21.65 -6.72 2.30
CA LYS A 163 -20.90 -5.49 2.03
C LYS A 163 -21.85 -4.34 1.65
N ALA A 164 -21.80 -3.23 2.36
CA ALA A 164 -22.48 -2.00 1.94
C ALA A 164 -21.50 -1.10 1.17
N ALA A 165 -21.95 -0.57 0.03
CA ALA A 165 -21.21 0.39 -0.79
C ALA A 165 -22.09 1.61 -1.06
N THR A 166 -21.55 2.82 -0.93
CA THR A 166 -22.29 4.06 -1.23
C THR A 166 -21.62 4.78 -2.40
N GLU A 167 -22.41 5.14 -3.41
CA GLU A 167 -21.95 5.75 -4.66
C GLU A 167 -22.83 6.97 -5.00
N PRO A 168 -22.32 8.02 -5.65
CA PRO A 168 -23.15 9.12 -6.13
C PRO A 168 -23.91 8.72 -7.41
N LYS A 169 -25.23 8.96 -7.47
CA LYS A 169 -26.03 8.79 -8.71
C LYS A 169 -26.53 10.13 -9.24
N LEU A 170 -26.31 10.38 -10.53
CA LEU A 170 -26.86 11.54 -11.26
C LEU A 170 -28.32 11.27 -11.62
N TYR A 171 -29.22 12.19 -11.24
CA TYR A 171 -30.59 12.22 -11.74
C TYR A 171 -30.75 13.33 -12.79
N ALA A 172 -31.77 13.20 -13.65
CA ALA A 172 -32.01 14.01 -14.84
C ALA A 172 -32.07 15.55 -14.62
N ALA A 173 -32.14 16.03 -13.37
CA ALA A 173 -32.20 17.45 -13.01
C ALA A 173 -30.86 18.06 -12.56
N GLY A 174 -29.73 17.36 -12.69
CA GLY A 174 -28.39 17.88 -12.36
C GLY A 174 -28.06 17.98 -10.86
N LYS A 175 -29.00 17.64 -9.97
CA LYS A 175 -28.76 17.46 -8.53
C LYS A 175 -28.25 16.05 -8.22
N ARG A 176 -27.23 15.96 -7.36
CA ARG A 176 -26.71 14.68 -6.85
C ARG A 176 -27.40 14.30 -5.55
N HIS A 177 -27.66 13.01 -5.41
CA HIS A 177 -28.18 12.42 -4.19
C HIS A 177 -27.27 11.26 -3.77
N PRO A 178 -27.06 11.04 -2.46
CA PRO A 178 -26.31 9.88 -2.00
C PRO A 178 -27.13 8.62 -2.28
N LEU A 179 -26.54 7.63 -2.97
CA LEU A 179 -27.14 6.31 -3.12
C LEU A 179 -26.41 5.33 -2.19
N VAL A 180 -27.18 4.64 -1.36
CA VAL A 180 -26.70 3.56 -0.49
C VAL A 180 -27.07 2.24 -1.15
N VAL A 181 -26.08 1.40 -1.45
CA VAL A 181 -26.26 0.07 -2.04
C VAL A 181 -25.85 -0.98 -1.02
N PHE A 182 -26.77 -1.89 -0.69
CA PHE A 182 -26.48 -3.05 0.13
C PHE A 182 -26.23 -4.25 -0.80
N LYS A 183 -25.01 -4.76 -0.82
CA LYS A 183 -24.65 -6.01 -1.51
C LYS A 183 -24.44 -7.10 -0.47
N SER A 184 -24.87 -8.32 -0.77
CA SER A 184 -24.77 -9.42 0.17
C SER A 184 -24.46 -10.73 -0.53
N LEU A 185 -23.83 -11.61 0.23
CA LEU A 185 -23.46 -12.98 -0.08
C LEU A 185 -23.93 -13.83 1.09
N PHE A 186 -24.92 -14.68 0.85
CA PHE A 186 -25.36 -15.67 1.81
C PHE A 186 -24.96 -17.03 1.25
N LEU A 187 -24.08 -17.76 1.92
CA LEU A 187 -23.70 -19.14 1.59
C LEU A 187 -24.79 -20.06 2.14
N GLY A 188 -25.92 -19.98 1.45
CA GLY A 188 -27.14 -20.74 1.63
C GLY A 188 -27.98 -20.52 0.38
N ASN A 189 -29.30 -20.42 0.53
CA ASN A 189 -30.20 -20.09 -0.58
C ASN A 189 -30.95 -18.77 -0.34
N CYS A 190 -31.57 -18.25 -1.38
CA CYS A 190 -32.32 -17.00 -1.32
C CYS A 190 -33.45 -16.98 -0.29
N SER A 191 -34.14 -18.10 -0.04
CA SER A 191 -35.19 -18.14 0.97
C SER A 191 -34.63 -17.97 2.38
N GLY A 192 -33.50 -18.62 2.69
CA GLY A 192 -32.76 -18.42 3.93
C GLY A 192 -32.30 -16.99 4.09
N MET A 193 -31.68 -16.39 3.05
CA MET A 193 -31.25 -15.00 3.08
C MET A 193 -32.42 -14.04 3.37
N VAL A 194 -33.56 -14.20 2.69
CA VAL A 194 -34.74 -13.35 2.91
C VAL A 194 -35.30 -13.50 4.33
N ALA A 195 -35.28 -14.71 4.88
CA ALA A 195 -35.70 -14.96 6.26
C ALA A 195 -34.78 -14.27 7.28
N GLU A 196 -33.46 -14.39 7.10
CA GLU A 196 -32.46 -13.72 7.94
C GLU A 196 -32.60 -12.20 7.86
N MET A 197 -32.73 -11.64 6.65
CA MET A 197 -32.91 -10.20 6.45
C MET A 197 -34.22 -9.69 7.04
N SER A 198 -35.32 -10.46 6.93
CA SER A 198 -36.60 -10.11 7.54
C SER A 198 -36.57 -10.14 9.07
N THR A 199 -35.71 -10.99 9.64
CA THR A 199 -35.56 -11.13 11.10
C THR A 199 -34.66 -10.05 11.67
N HIS A 200 -33.53 -9.77 11.01
CA HIS A 200 -32.45 -8.95 11.57
C HIS A 200 -32.32 -7.55 10.95
N LEU A 201 -32.88 -7.32 9.76
CA LEU A 201 -32.82 -6.03 9.06
C LEU A 201 -34.07 -5.77 8.20
N ARG A 202 -35.24 -5.92 8.81
CA ARG A 202 -36.56 -5.79 8.16
C ARG A 202 -36.76 -4.46 7.44
N GLU A 203 -36.09 -3.40 7.91
CA GLU A 203 -36.16 -2.05 7.37
C GLU A 203 -35.66 -1.97 5.92
N LEU A 204 -34.79 -2.90 5.50
CA LEU A 204 -34.32 -2.97 4.12
C LEU A 204 -35.38 -3.54 3.15
N GLY A 205 -36.39 -4.26 3.68
CA GLY A 205 -37.52 -4.74 2.90
C GLY A 205 -37.15 -5.70 1.76
N VAL A 206 -36.09 -6.50 1.94
CA VAL A 206 -35.57 -7.43 0.92
C VAL A 206 -36.63 -8.45 0.53
N LYS A 207 -36.86 -8.59 -0.78
CA LYS A 207 -37.83 -9.54 -1.36
C LYS A 207 -37.11 -10.69 -2.06
N PRO A 208 -37.80 -11.83 -2.29
CA PRO A 208 -37.22 -12.93 -3.06
C PRO A 208 -36.68 -12.53 -4.44
N GLY A 209 -37.32 -11.57 -5.11
CA GLY A 209 -36.87 -11.06 -6.42
C GLY A 209 -35.59 -10.22 -6.38
N ASP A 210 -35.13 -9.80 -5.19
CA ASP A 210 -33.89 -9.04 -5.01
C ASP A 210 -32.67 -9.97 -4.81
N CYS A 211 -32.90 -11.28 -4.69
CA CYS A 211 -31.88 -12.29 -4.48
C CYS A 211 -31.67 -13.16 -5.71
N ARG A 212 -30.44 -13.66 -5.88
CA ARG A 212 -30.09 -14.60 -6.94
C ARG A 212 -29.17 -15.69 -6.39
N ASP A 213 -29.65 -16.94 -6.44
CA ASP A 213 -28.79 -18.10 -6.17
C ASP A 213 -27.73 -18.22 -7.25
N MET A 214 -26.48 -18.42 -6.83
CA MET A 214 -25.35 -18.59 -7.74
C MET A 214 -24.22 -19.37 -7.06
N SER A 215 -23.32 -19.95 -7.85
CA SER A 215 -22.11 -20.57 -7.30
C SER A 215 -21.21 -19.51 -6.65
N TRP A 216 -20.34 -19.95 -5.74
CA TRP A 216 -19.37 -19.05 -5.09
C TRP A 216 -18.53 -18.25 -6.09
N ILE A 217 -18.05 -18.88 -7.17
CA ILE A 217 -17.23 -18.19 -8.18
C ILE A 217 -18.03 -17.14 -8.96
N GLN A 218 -19.31 -17.39 -9.22
CA GLN A 218 -20.20 -16.41 -9.84
C GLN A 218 -20.50 -15.23 -8.90
N SER A 219 -20.54 -15.47 -7.58
CA SER A 219 -20.66 -14.38 -6.62
C SER A 219 -19.45 -13.44 -6.67
N MET A 220 -18.24 -13.98 -6.85
CA MET A 220 -17.03 -13.16 -6.99
C MET A 220 -17.11 -12.24 -8.23
N LEU A 221 -17.62 -12.76 -9.35
CA LEU A 221 -17.90 -11.97 -10.55
C LEU A 221 -18.93 -10.88 -10.28
N TYR A 222 -20.01 -11.20 -9.58
CA TYR A 222 -21.05 -10.24 -9.19
C TYR A 222 -20.49 -9.09 -8.34
N PHE A 223 -19.69 -9.38 -7.31
CA PHE A 223 -19.06 -8.34 -6.48
C PHE A 223 -18.09 -7.46 -7.27
N TYR A 224 -17.47 -8.02 -8.30
CA TYR A 224 -16.57 -7.30 -9.21
C TYR A 224 -17.29 -6.52 -10.33
N GLY A 225 -18.62 -6.56 -10.37
CA GLY A 225 -19.45 -5.85 -11.36
C GLY A 225 -19.71 -6.62 -12.66
N TYR A 226 -19.27 -7.87 -12.77
CA TYR A 226 -19.56 -8.75 -13.89
C TYR A 226 -20.93 -9.43 -13.71
N THR A 227 -22.00 -8.68 -13.94
CA THR A 227 -23.38 -9.12 -13.68
C THR A 227 -24.08 -9.75 -14.90
N ASN A 228 -23.44 -9.73 -16.08
CA ASN A 228 -24.05 -10.07 -17.37
C ASN A 228 -23.68 -11.49 -17.85
N GLY A 229 -23.37 -12.39 -16.93
CA GLY A 229 -23.09 -13.80 -17.25
C GLY A 229 -21.72 -14.04 -17.88
N GLN A 230 -20.75 -13.16 -17.61
CA GLN A 230 -19.36 -13.40 -17.99
C GLN A 230 -18.88 -14.75 -17.43
N PRO A 231 -18.06 -15.49 -18.19
CA PRO A 231 -17.50 -16.75 -17.75
C PRO A 231 -16.35 -16.49 -16.75
N ALA A 232 -16.07 -17.43 -15.84
CA ALA A 232 -15.13 -17.23 -14.73
C ALA A 232 -13.68 -16.95 -15.19
N GLU A 233 -13.35 -17.34 -16.41
CA GLU A 233 -12.08 -17.15 -17.10
C GLU A 233 -11.70 -15.67 -17.22
N VAL A 234 -12.67 -14.75 -17.15
CA VAL A 234 -12.41 -13.31 -17.07
C VAL A 234 -11.48 -12.95 -15.89
N LEU A 235 -11.47 -13.74 -14.83
CA LEU A 235 -10.59 -13.56 -13.66
C LEU A 235 -9.12 -13.90 -13.95
N PHE A 236 -8.80 -14.50 -15.11
CA PHE A 236 -7.42 -14.74 -15.53
C PHE A 236 -6.78 -13.53 -16.20
N ASP A 237 -7.57 -12.58 -16.68
CA ASP A 237 -7.07 -11.41 -17.38
C ASP A 237 -6.67 -10.30 -16.41
N ARG A 238 -5.38 -9.95 -16.44
CA ARG A 238 -4.77 -8.93 -15.58
C ARG A 238 -4.92 -7.50 -16.13
N THR A 239 -5.54 -7.34 -17.30
CA THR A 239 -5.60 -6.06 -18.04
C THR A 239 -7.00 -5.43 -18.07
N LEU A 240 -8.03 -6.16 -17.64
CA LEU A 240 -9.42 -5.72 -17.77
C LEU A 240 -9.83 -4.55 -16.89
N GLN A 241 -9.07 -4.28 -15.82
CA GLN A 241 -9.39 -3.18 -14.93
C GLN A 241 -8.68 -1.90 -15.39
N PRO A 242 -9.43 -0.79 -15.53
CA PRO A 242 -8.81 0.50 -15.76
C PRO A 242 -7.92 0.85 -14.58
N LYS A 243 -6.74 1.38 -14.90
CA LYS A 243 -5.85 2.00 -13.92
C LYS A 243 -6.33 3.42 -13.68
N ASP A 244 -6.32 3.83 -12.44
CA ASP A 244 -6.90 5.11 -12.04
C ASP A 244 -6.04 5.79 -10.98
N TYR A 245 -6.31 7.07 -10.77
CA TYR A 245 -5.78 7.80 -9.64
C TYR A 245 -6.72 7.61 -8.47
N TYR A 246 -6.19 7.27 -7.29
CA TYR A 246 -7.04 7.13 -6.11
C TYR A 246 -6.31 7.45 -4.80
N LYS A 247 -7.11 7.83 -3.81
CA LYS A 247 -6.71 7.92 -2.41
C LYS A 247 -7.81 7.30 -1.56
N ILE A 248 -7.38 6.66 -0.49
CA ILE A 248 -8.28 6.01 0.45
C ILE A 248 -7.75 6.17 1.87
N LYS A 249 -8.69 6.22 2.80
CA LYS A 249 -8.48 6.16 4.24
C LYS A 249 -9.50 5.20 4.84
N LEU A 250 -9.20 4.64 6.01
CA LEU A 250 -10.07 3.68 6.67
C LEU A 250 -10.15 3.98 8.16
N ASP A 251 -11.35 3.88 8.72
CA ASP A 251 -11.61 3.82 10.16
C ASP A 251 -12.20 2.48 10.56
N TYR A 252 -12.01 2.12 11.83
CA TYR A 252 -12.86 1.14 12.50
C TYR A 252 -13.76 1.83 13.53
N LEU A 253 -15.01 1.35 13.63
CA LEU A 253 -15.96 1.84 14.63
C LEU A 253 -16.21 0.79 15.70
N THR A 254 -16.35 1.27 16.93
CA THR A 254 -16.66 0.46 18.12
C THR A 254 -18.06 0.76 18.68
N TYR A 255 -18.70 1.83 18.18
CA TYR A 255 -20.07 2.23 18.49
C TYR A 255 -20.78 2.67 17.20
N PRO A 256 -22.12 2.52 17.12
CA PRO A 256 -22.88 3.03 15.98
C PRO A 256 -22.79 4.55 15.85
N ILE A 257 -22.72 5.05 14.62
CA ILE A 257 -22.77 6.49 14.33
C ILE A 257 -24.19 7.01 14.67
N PRO A 258 -24.33 8.08 15.47
CA PRO A 258 -25.63 8.72 15.71
C PRO A 258 -26.25 9.24 14.41
N ALA A 259 -27.59 9.34 14.36
CA ALA A 259 -28.33 9.76 13.15
C ALA A 259 -27.83 11.09 12.55
N ALA A 260 -27.50 12.08 13.39
CA ALA A 260 -26.94 13.36 12.95
C ALA A 260 -25.56 13.21 12.29
N GLY A 261 -24.70 12.34 12.85
CA GLY A 261 -23.40 12.02 12.28
C GLY A 261 -23.51 11.29 10.94
N LEU A 262 -24.44 10.33 10.85
CA LEU A 262 -24.72 9.61 9.60
C LEU A 262 -25.26 10.52 8.51
N ALA A 263 -26.19 11.43 8.84
CA ALA A 263 -26.68 12.43 7.90
C ALA A 263 -25.55 13.37 7.42
N GLY A 264 -24.67 13.79 8.33
CA GLY A 264 -23.48 14.57 7.98
C GLY A 264 -22.52 13.81 7.05
N LEU A 265 -22.30 12.52 7.31
CA LEU A 265 -21.46 11.66 6.46
C LEU A 265 -22.04 11.53 5.05
N LEU A 266 -23.34 11.28 4.93
CA LEU A 266 -24.03 11.17 3.65
C LEU A 266 -23.98 12.48 2.84
N ASN A 267 -24.02 13.63 3.50
CA ASN A 267 -23.87 14.93 2.83
C ASN A 267 -22.49 15.09 2.21
N GLN A 268 -21.42 14.64 2.89
CA GLN A 268 -20.06 14.75 2.35
C GLN A 268 -19.84 13.90 1.10
N ILE A 269 -20.53 12.76 0.96
CA ILE A 269 -20.46 11.93 -0.26
C ILE A 269 -20.94 12.69 -1.50
N VAL A 270 -21.88 13.62 -1.33
CA VAL A 270 -22.48 14.39 -2.42
C VAL A 270 -21.51 15.46 -2.96
N GLU A 271 -20.53 15.87 -2.16
CA GLU A 271 -19.62 16.99 -2.45
C GLU A 271 -18.59 16.65 -3.55
N ASP A 272 -18.06 15.42 -3.59
CA ASP A 272 -17.08 14.98 -4.58
C ASP A 272 -17.70 14.09 -5.68
N ARG A 273 -17.22 14.23 -6.93
CA ARG A 273 -17.69 13.44 -8.09
C ARG A 273 -17.17 12.00 -8.08
N GLY A 274 -16.05 11.75 -7.43
CA GLY A 274 -15.36 10.46 -7.41
C GLY A 274 -15.30 9.81 -6.02
N GLY A 275 -15.95 10.41 -5.02
CA GLY A 275 -16.00 9.92 -3.65
C GLY A 275 -16.99 8.76 -3.46
N SER A 276 -16.57 7.74 -2.73
CA SER A 276 -17.43 6.65 -2.26
C SER A 276 -17.09 6.28 -0.81
N ILE A 277 -18.08 5.74 -0.10
CA ILE A 277 -17.90 5.20 1.24
C ILE A 277 -18.34 3.74 1.26
N ASP A 278 -17.42 2.84 1.59
CA ASP A 278 -17.73 1.42 1.76
C ASP A 278 -17.72 1.07 3.25
N ILE A 279 -18.66 0.22 3.67
CA ILE A 279 -18.79 -0.23 5.05
C ILE A 279 -18.78 -1.76 5.08
N ASP A 280 -17.76 -2.32 5.70
CA ASP A 280 -17.60 -3.77 5.83
C ASP A 280 -17.81 -4.21 7.29
N PRO A 281 -18.81 -5.07 7.57
CA PRO A 281 -19.08 -5.55 8.91
C PRO A 281 -17.94 -6.40 9.48
N GLN A 282 -17.74 -6.29 10.79
CA GLN A 282 -16.91 -7.18 11.59
C GLN A 282 -17.82 -8.11 12.41
N GLY A 283 -17.24 -8.84 13.37
CA GLY A 283 -17.95 -9.86 14.14
C GLY A 283 -17.64 -11.26 13.62
N GLY A 284 -18.56 -12.22 13.84
CA GLY A 284 -18.33 -13.62 13.49
C GLY A 284 -16.96 -14.12 13.99
N ALA A 285 -16.21 -14.81 13.14
CA ALA A 285 -14.88 -15.28 13.54
C ALA A 285 -13.79 -14.21 13.61
N MET A 286 -13.98 -13.04 12.98
CA MET A 286 -13.10 -11.90 13.24
C MET A 286 -13.19 -11.50 14.72
N GLY A 287 -14.37 -11.56 15.33
CA GLY A 287 -14.56 -11.31 16.76
C GLY A 287 -14.22 -12.51 17.68
N ALA A 288 -14.20 -13.73 17.16
CA ALA A 288 -13.83 -14.92 17.91
C ALA A 288 -12.31 -15.09 18.08
N THR A 289 -11.54 -14.60 17.09
CA THR A 289 -10.07 -14.70 17.10
C THR A 289 -9.45 -13.71 18.11
N PRO A 290 -8.53 -14.14 19.01
CA PRO A 290 -7.83 -13.23 19.91
C PRO A 290 -7.04 -12.14 19.18
N GLU A 291 -6.98 -10.92 19.76
CA GLU A 291 -6.22 -9.78 19.21
C GLU A 291 -4.75 -10.11 18.94
N SER A 292 -4.13 -10.92 19.79
CA SER A 292 -2.72 -11.30 19.72
C SER A 292 -2.44 -12.56 18.88
N ALA A 293 -3.47 -13.21 18.33
CA ALA A 293 -3.32 -14.46 17.59
C ALA A 293 -2.52 -14.26 16.29
N THR A 294 -2.66 -13.09 15.66
CA THR A 294 -1.90 -12.70 14.47
C THR A 294 -1.51 -11.21 14.58
N PRO A 295 -0.63 -10.69 13.71
CA PRO A 295 -0.32 -9.26 13.67
C PRO A 295 -1.57 -8.36 13.51
N TYR A 296 -2.61 -8.86 12.83
CA TYR A 296 -3.87 -8.14 12.66
C TYR A 296 -4.68 -8.14 13.98
N ALA A 297 -4.70 -6.98 14.61
CA ALA A 297 -5.22 -6.78 15.96
C ALA A 297 -6.71 -6.42 16.03
N HIS A 298 -7.32 -5.98 14.93
CA HIS A 298 -8.67 -5.39 14.95
C HIS A 298 -9.77 -6.45 14.96
N ARG A 299 -9.98 -7.07 16.13
CA ARG A 299 -10.83 -8.25 16.35
C ARG A 299 -12.13 -7.89 17.09
N ARG A 300 -12.37 -8.53 18.25
CA ARG A 300 -13.52 -8.30 19.11
C ARG A 300 -13.63 -6.82 19.53
N GLY A 301 -14.85 -6.29 19.54
CA GLY A 301 -15.15 -4.92 19.94
C GLY A 301 -15.25 -3.94 18.77
N TYR A 302 -14.76 -4.30 17.59
CA TYR A 302 -15.02 -3.55 16.35
C TYR A 302 -16.30 -4.04 15.70
N LEU A 303 -17.18 -3.10 15.32
CA LEU A 303 -18.48 -3.38 14.71
C LEU A 303 -18.37 -3.51 13.18
N TYR A 304 -17.64 -2.58 12.57
CA TYR A 304 -17.40 -2.50 11.13
C TYR A 304 -16.22 -1.58 10.85
N ASN A 305 -15.64 -1.70 9.66
CA ASN A 305 -14.74 -0.69 9.12
C ASN A 305 -15.48 0.19 8.10
N VAL A 306 -15.01 1.44 7.97
CA VAL A 306 -15.53 2.43 7.02
C VAL A 306 -14.37 2.90 6.17
N GLN A 307 -14.51 2.75 4.86
CA GLN A 307 -13.52 3.13 3.86
C GLN A 307 -13.98 4.40 3.17
N TYR A 308 -13.14 5.42 3.17
CA TYR A 308 -13.37 6.66 2.42
C TYR A 308 -12.50 6.62 1.18
N PHE A 309 -13.10 6.35 0.02
CA PHE A 309 -12.40 6.18 -1.24
C PHE A 309 -12.68 7.37 -2.14
N VAL A 310 -11.66 7.86 -2.84
CA VAL A 310 -11.86 8.80 -3.94
C VAL A 310 -11.04 8.35 -5.14
N LYS A 311 -11.69 8.31 -6.29
CA LYS A 311 -11.15 7.86 -7.57
C LYS A 311 -11.30 8.93 -8.63
N TRP A 312 -10.26 9.16 -9.42
CA TRP A 312 -10.30 10.10 -10.55
C TRP A 312 -9.49 9.60 -11.74
N GLY A 313 -9.84 10.05 -12.95
CA GLY A 313 -9.31 9.55 -14.21
C GLY A 313 -10.32 9.65 -15.37
N GLY A 314 -9.88 9.44 -16.61
CA GLY A 314 -10.67 9.65 -17.84
C GLY A 314 -10.51 11.07 -18.42
N ALA A 315 -11.43 11.53 -19.27
CA ALA A 315 -11.40 12.88 -19.88
C ALA A 315 -11.41 14.05 -18.85
N ALA A 316 -11.61 13.74 -17.56
CA ALA A 316 -11.49 14.66 -16.44
C ALA A 316 -10.03 14.72 -15.95
N ASN A 317 -9.37 15.78 -16.42
CA ASN A 317 -8.02 16.29 -16.17
C ASN A 317 -7.37 16.00 -14.80
N VAL A 318 -6.03 15.93 -14.80
CA VAL A 318 -5.10 15.80 -13.65
C VAL A 318 -5.18 17.02 -12.69
N SER A 319 -5.94 18.06 -13.03
CA SER A 319 -6.00 19.35 -12.32
C SER A 319 -6.80 19.36 -11.01
N TYR A 320 -7.32 18.21 -10.53
CA TYR A 320 -8.20 18.13 -9.36
C TYR A 320 -7.66 17.31 -8.19
N GLU A 321 -6.39 16.85 -8.23
CA GLU A 321 -5.82 16.00 -7.18
C GLU A 321 -5.95 16.63 -5.77
N ASP A 322 -5.59 17.91 -5.61
CA ASP A 322 -5.68 18.58 -4.30
C ASP A 322 -7.10 18.63 -3.75
N GLY A 323 -8.10 18.77 -4.62
CA GLY A 323 -9.52 18.74 -4.25
C GLY A 323 -9.93 17.36 -3.72
N HIS A 324 -9.57 16.29 -4.45
CA HIS A 324 -9.86 14.92 -4.05
C HIS A 324 -9.13 14.52 -2.76
N LEU A 325 -7.85 14.90 -2.62
CA LEU A 325 -7.08 14.67 -1.40
C LEU A 325 -7.63 15.48 -0.22
N GLY A 326 -8.06 16.72 -0.46
CA GLY A 326 -8.72 17.56 0.52
C GLY A 326 -10.03 16.93 0.99
N TRP A 327 -10.86 16.42 0.07
CA TRP A 327 -12.12 15.75 0.39
C TRP A 327 -11.92 14.51 1.27
N VAL A 328 -11.04 13.58 0.87
CA VAL A 328 -10.84 12.32 1.63
C VAL A 328 -10.22 12.58 3.01
N ARG A 329 -9.37 13.60 3.14
CA ARG A 329 -8.86 14.06 4.46
C ARG A 329 -9.95 14.73 5.28
N GLY A 330 -10.82 15.51 4.64
CA GLY A 330 -11.97 16.18 5.25
C GLY A 330 -12.96 15.19 5.86
N VAL A 331 -13.39 14.18 5.09
CA VAL A 331 -14.32 13.15 5.58
C VAL A 331 -13.71 12.29 6.67
N HIS A 332 -12.44 11.90 6.53
CA HIS A 332 -11.72 11.21 7.60
C HIS A 332 -11.56 12.09 8.85
N GLY A 333 -11.33 13.40 8.70
CA GLY A 333 -11.33 14.35 9.81
C GLY A 333 -12.69 14.45 10.50
N PHE A 334 -13.77 14.58 9.74
CA PHE A 334 -15.14 14.61 10.23
C PHE A 334 -15.53 13.34 11.00
N MET A 335 -15.01 12.18 10.59
CA MET A 335 -15.29 10.90 11.23
C MET A 335 -14.49 10.62 12.51
N ALA A 336 -13.47 11.43 12.82
CA ALA A 336 -12.63 11.27 14.01
C ALA A 336 -13.37 11.07 15.35
N PRO A 337 -14.44 11.82 15.69
CA PRO A 337 -15.15 11.63 16.96
C PRO A 337 -16.02 10.35 17.01
N TYR A 338 -16.29 9.72 15.85
CA TYR A 338 -17.10 8.50 15.76
C TYR A 338 -16.24 7.24 15.62
N ALA A 339 -15.00 7.40 15.17
CA ALA A 339 -14.05 6.32 15.01
C ALA A 339 -13.54 5.76 16.35
N SER A 340 -12.93 4.58 16.29
CA SER A 340 -12.11 4.07 17.39
C SER A 340 -11.04 5.09 17.82
N SER A 341 -10.67 5.06 19.09
CA SER A 341 -9.68 5.98 19.65
C SER A 341 -8.75 5.24 20.61
N ARG A 342 -7.54 5.79 20.80
CA ARG A 342 -6.48 5.27 21.68
C ARG A 342 -6.06 3.81 21.39
N PRO A 343 -5.46 3.52 20.22
CA PRO A 343 -5.24 4.41 19.08
C PRO A 343 -6.44 4.42 18.12
N ARG A 344 -6.47 5.39 17.20
CA ARG A 344 -7.42 5.39 16.09
C ARG A 344 -6.99 4.31 15.10
N ALA A 345 -7.76 3.24 15.01
CA ALA A 345 -7.35 2.03 14.28
C ALA A 345 -7.36 2.24 12.77
N ALA A 346 -6.34 1.70 12.11
CA ALA A 346 -6.18 1.70 10.66
C ALA A 346 -5.80 0.29 10.17
N TYR A 347 -5.99 -0.01 8.89
CA TYR A 347 -5.65 -1.33 8.33
C TYR A 347 -4.42 -1.22 7.41
N ILE A 348 -3.40 -2.05 7.63
CA ILE A 348 -2.11 -1.93 6.93
C ILE A 348 -2.20 -2.10 5.40
N ASN A 349 -3.14 -2.91 4.91
CA ASN A 349 -3.39 -3.05 3.47
C ASN A 349 -4.06 -1.81 2.86
N PHE A 350 -4.55 -0.91 3.70
CA PHE A 350 -5.11 0.40 3.37
C PHE A 350 -4.09 1.47 3.75
N ARG A 351 -2.87 1.31 3.23
CA ARG A 351 -1.70 2.09 3.63
C ARG A 351 -2.00 3.58 3.50
N ASP A 352 -1.62 4.34 4.53
CA ASP A 352 -1.88 5.78 4.62
C ASP A 352 -0.68 6.50 5.24
N LEU A 353 0.07 7.18 4.39
CA LEU A 353 1.27 7.91 4.79
C LEU A 353 0.96 9.24 5.50
N ASP A 354 -0.30 9.64 5.58
CA ASP A 354 -0.70 10.77 6.42
C ASP A 354 -0.73 10.40 7.92
N LEU A 355 -0.70 9.10 8.28
CA LEU A 355 -0.64 8.64 9.68
C LEU A 355 0.75 8.82 10.31
N GLY A 356 1.79 8.92 9.49
CA GLY A 356 3.19 8.99 9.92
C GLY A 356 4.10 8.24 8.97
N ARG A 357 5.38 8.62 8.94
CA ARG A 357 6.39 8.06 8.03
C ARG A 357 7.71 7.90 8.76
N ASN A 358 8.45 6.87 8.37
CA ASN A 358 9.85 6.71 8.69
C ASN A 358 10.69 7.60 7.77
N VAL A 359 11.68 8.23 8.36
CA VAL A 359 12.88 8.75 7.70
C VAL A 359 14.01 7.75 7.92
N GLU A 360 14.67 7.36 6.84
CA GLU A 360 15.72 6.35 6.85
C GLU A 360 16.88 6.78 7.77
N GLY A 361 17.36 5.86 8.62
CA GLY A 361 18.43 6.14 9.58
C GLY A 361 18.04 7.00 10.78
N GLU A 362 16.88 7.65 10.77
CA GLU A 362 16.46 8.59 11.82
C GLU A 362 15.30 8.07 12.67
N THR A 363 14.37 7.32 12.08
CA THR A 363 13.15 6.93 12.80
C THR A 363 13.37 5.74 13.72
N SER A 364 13.26 5.98 15.03
CA SER A 364 13.29 4.93 16.05
C SER A 364 11.96 4.17 16.11
N TYR A 365 11.99 3.02 16.81
CA TYR A 365 10.78 2.28 17.15
C TYR A 365 9.77 3.18 17.89
N GLU A 366 10.22 3.98 18.87
CA GLU A 366 9.38 4.86 19.68
C GLU A 366 8.65 5.89 18.83
N ALA A 367 9.33 6.50 17.85
CA ALA A 367 8.70 7.44 16.93
C ALA A 367 7.67 6.73 16.02
N ALA A 368 8.00 5.53 15.54
CA ALA A 368 7.10 4.75 14.68
C ALA A 368 5.86 4.20 15.40
N ARG A 369 5.86 4.09 16.74
CA ARG A 369 4.68 3.65 17.51
C ARG A 369 3.44 4.47 17.20
N ALA A 370 3.61 5.77 16.89
CA ALA A 370 2.52 6.68 16.57
C ALA A 370 1.60 6.14 15.45
N TRP A 371 2.18 5.62 14.37
CA TRP A 371 1.43 4.99 13.27
C TRP A 371 1.34 3.46 13.42
N GLY A 372 2.37 2.83 14.01
CA GLY A 372 2.46 1.38 14.17
C GLY A 372 1.36 0.80 15.05
N GLU A 373 1.04 1.47 16.16
CA GLU A 373 -0.04 1.02 17.05
C GLU A 373 -1.44 1.24 16.43
N MET A 374 -1.59 2.18 15.49
CA MET A 374 -2.85 2.30 14.72
C MET A 374 -3.10 1.06 13.86
N TYR A 375 -2.04 0.49 13.26
CA TYR A 375 -2.15 -0.72 12.43
C TYR A 375 -2.18 -2.03 13.22
N PHE A 376 -1.38 -2.13 14.29
CA PHE A 376 -1.09 -3.41 14.94
C PHE A 376 -1.40 -3.43 16.44
N ARG A 377 -1.87 -2.31 17.01
CA ARG A 377 -2.10 -2.16 18.47
C ARG A 377 -0.91 -2.69 19.28
N GLY A 378 -1.18 -3.48 20.33
CA GLY A 378 -0.15 -4.07 21.18
C GLY A 378 0.79 -5.04 20.46
N ASN A 379 0.42 -5.54 19.27
CA ASN A 379 1.27 -6.46 18.51
C ASN A 379 2.46 -5.76 17.85
N PHE A 380 2.46 -4.42 17.76
CA PHE A 380 3.55 -3.66 17.12
C PHE A 380 4.90 -3.91 17.79
N ARG A 381 4.95 -4.01 19.12
CA ARG A 381 6.19 -4.28 19.85
C ARG A 381 6.77 -5.65 19.49
N ARG A 382 5.94 -6.70 19.50
CA ARG A 382 6.35 -8.06 19.14
C ARG A 382 6.86 -8.10 17.70
N LEU A 383 6.21 -7.39 16.79
CA LEU A 383 6.65 -7.26 15.39
C LEU A 383 8.02 -6.58 15.28
N ALA A 384 8.26 -5.52 16.05
CA ALA A 384 9.54 -4.80 16.06
C ALA A 384 10.67 -5.66 16.64
N MET A 385 10.40 -6.48 17.65
CA MET A 385 11.38 -7.45 18.17
C MET A 385 11.76 -8.49 17.11
N VAL A 386 10.76 -9.11 16.47
CA VAL A 386 11.01 -10.06 15.36
C VAL A 386 11.80 -9.38 14.26
N LYS A 387 11.47 -8.14 13.89
CA LYS A 387 12.23 -7.36 12.91
C LYS A 387 13.69 -7.17 13.32
N GLY A 388 13.95 -6.88 14.60
CA GLY A 388 15.30 -6.74 15.14
C GLY A 388 16.12 -8.02 15.06
N GLU A 389 15.48 -9.18 15.21
CA GLU A 389 16.14 -10.49 15.08
C GLU A 389 16.42 -10.87 13.62
N VAL A 390 15.46 -10.68 12.72
CA VAL A 390 15.53 -11.24 11.36
C VAL A 390 16.05 -10.27 10.30
N ASP A 391 15.96 -8.96 10.53
CA ASP A 391 16.43 -7.93 9.59
C ASP A 391 16.90 -6.65 10.33
N PRO A 392 17.95 -6.75 11.18
CA PRO A 392 18.50 -5.62 11.93
C PRO A 392 19.10 -4.53 11.03
N GLU A 393 19.60 -4.91 9.85
CA GLU A 393 20.19 -3.98 8.86
C GLU A 393 19.13 -3.24 8.02
N GLN A 394 17.85 -3.57 8.21
CA GLN A 394 16.72 -3.03 7.47
C GLN A 394 16.89 -3.15 5.94
N VAL A 395 17.31 -4.32 5.46
CA VAL A 395 17.32 -4.64 4.03
C VAL A 395 15.92 -4.49 3.44
N PHE A 396 14.89 -4.92 4.19
CA PHE A 396 13.49 -4.70 3.86
C PHE A 396 12.97 -3.45 4.57
N TRP A 397 13.15 -2.29 3.93
CA TRP A 397 12.76 -1.00 4.50
C TRP A 397 11.73 -0.28 3.65
N SER A 398 10.80 0.40 4.31
CA SER A 398 9.92 1.39 3.71
C SER A 398 9.58 2.56 4.64
N GLU A 399 8.96 3.58 4.06
CA GLU A 399 8.45 4.75 4.77
C GLU A 399 7.43 4.38 5.86
N GLN A 400 6.93 3.15 5.89
CA GLN A 400 6.12 2.60 6.99
C GLN A 400 6.46 1.11 7.23
N SER A 401 7.73 0.73 7.10
CA SER A 401 8.20 -0.57 7.59
C SER A 401 8.35 -0.52 9.10
N ILE A 402 8.14 -1.65 9.77
CA ILE A 402 8.37 -1.75 11.21
C ILE A 402 9.87 -1.52 11.47
N PRO A 403 10.27 -0.56 12.34
CA PRO A 403 11.66 -0.42 12.75
C PRO A 403 12.09 -1.59 13.67
N PRO A 404 13.35 -2.05 13.59
CA PRO A 404 13.87 -3.08 14.46
C PRO A 404 13.92 -2.60 15.91
N LEU A 405 13.57 -3.49 16.85
CA LEU A 405 13.73 -3.28 18.28
C LEU A 405 14.62 -4.40 18.84
N VAL A 406 15.88 -4.07 19.15
CA VAL A 406 16.79 -4.99 19.84
C VAL A 406 16.59 -4.79 21.33
N VAL A 407 15.98 -5.78 21.99
CA VAL A 407 15.91 -5.79 23.45
C VAL A 407 17.22 -6.39 23.93
N ALA A 408 18.09 -5.58 24.54
CA ALA A 408 19.26 -6.13 25.23
C ALA A 408 18.76 -7.08 26.32
N ASP A 409 19.35 -8.27 26.42
CA ASP A 409 19.15 -9.14 27.58
C ASP A 409 19.58 -8.35 28.82
N ALA A 410 18.60 -7.78 29.52
CA ALA A 410 18.81 -7.29 30.85
C ALA A 410 19.11 -8.52 31.69
N GLY A 411 20.40 -8.84 31.84
CA GLY A 411 20.87 -9.80 32.82
C GLY A 411 20.19 -9.47 34.14
N GLU A 412 19.44 -10.43 34.66
CA GLU A 412 18.88 -10.38 36.01
C GLU A 412 20.00 -10.06 36.99
N LYS A 413 20.07 -8.81 37.42
CA LYS A 413 20.35 -8.49 38.80
C LYS A 413 19.09 -7.88 39.37
N GLN A 414 18.15 -8.76 39.74
CA GLN A 414 17.27 -8.45 40.85
C GLN A 414 18.19 -8.18 42.05
N SER A 415 18.41 -6.90 42.37
CA SER A 415 18.74 -6.53 43.73
C SER A 415 17.48 -6.81 44.55
N GLU A 416 17.46 -7.96 45.22
CA GLU A 416 16.67 -8.11 46.43
C GLU A 416 17.02 -6.95 47.36
N SER A 417 16.10 -6.00 47.49
CA SER A 417 16.09 -5.09 48.63
C SER A 417 14.66 -4.90 49.10
N GLY A 418 14.28 -5.73 50.07
CA GLY A 418 13.45 -5.31 51.19
C GLY A 418 11.96 -5.23 50.94
N LEU A 419 11.29 -6.37 51.10
CA LEU A 419 10.02 -6.38 51.83
C LEU A 419 10.29 -5.85 53.25
N VAL A 420 9.75 -4.69 53.59
CA VAL A 420 9.46 -4.33 54.97
C VAL A 420 7.96 -4.05 55.03
N SER A 421 7.24 -5.03 55.59
CA SER A 421 6.02 -4.77 56.33
C SER A 421 6.40 -4.00 57.59
N ASP A 422 5.64 -2.96 57.95
CA ASP A 422 4.94 -2.95 59.24
C ASP A 422 4.03 -1.72 59.38
N SER A 423 2.88 -2.00 60.00
CA SER A 423 1.80 -1.13 60.52
C SER A 423 0.88 -0.42 59.53
#